data_AF-A0A0G1VGD7-F1
#
_entry.id   AF-A0A0G1VGD7-F1
#
_cell.length_a   1.000
_cell.length_b   1.000
_cell.length_c   1.000
_cell.angle_alpha   90.00
_cell.angle_beta   90.00
_cell.angle_gamma   90.00
#
_symmetry.space_group_name_H-M   'P 1'
#
loop_
_entity.id
_entity.type
_entity.pdbx_description
1 polymer ?
#
loop_
_entity_poly.entity_id
_entity_poly.type
_entity_poly.pdbx_seq_one_letter_code
_entity_poly.pdbx_strand_id
1 'polypeptide(L)'
;MIKQITTQLKKKSVLLSILLAVFFVKGLVFAALLPALQGFDEPNHFVTAQYFSLTKYGVTGTEPISYVKELKSDSAAIGYDQTRNTSFNTQDFTDGLMGQGEDQIQKDTARKDLDVFPKKYILSPYARSTSFINYLLKDESFLFRLFTLRIFSVILGTLIVWLVFLTARSSGF
;
A
#
# COMPACT_ATOMS: atom_id res chain seq x y z
N MET A 1 39.61 10.20 -24.36
CA MET A 1 38.90 10.71 -23.16
C MET A 1 37.37 10.61 -23.27
N ILE A 2 36.72 11.24 -24.27
CA ILE A 2 35.24 11.26 -24.42
C ILE A 2 34.61 9.84 -24.54
N LYS A 3 35.21 8.93 -25.33
CA LYS A 3 34.76 7.52 -25.46
C LYS A 3 34.81 6.73 -24.14
N GLN A 4 35.82 6.97 -23.30
CA GLN A 4 35.93 6.29 -21.99
C GLN A 4 34.85 6.79 -21.02
N ILE A 5 34.57 8.10 -21.01
CA ILE A 5 33.52 8.70 -20.18
C ILE A 5 32.14 8.16 -20.57
N THR A 6 31.82 8.12 -21.87
CA THR A 6 30.53 7.57 -22.35
C THR A 6 30.36 6.08 -22.04
N THR A 7 31.44 5.30 -22.13
CA THR A 7 31.41 3.85 -21.82
C THR A 7 31.17 3.61 -20.32
N GLN A 8 31.83 4.38 -19.44
CA GLN A 8 31.60 4.29 -18.00
C GLN A 8 30.19 4.72 -17.59
N LEU A 9 29.67 5.80 -18.20
CA LEU A 9 28.28 6.25 -17.96
C LEU A 9 27.26 5.19 -18.39
N LYS A 10 27.48 4.52 -19.53
CA LYS A 10 26.62 3.43 -19.99
C LYS A 10 26.64 2.26 -19.01
N LYS A 11 27.82 1.89 -18.49
CA LYS A 11 27.97 0.83 -17.48
C LYS A 11 27.26 1.16 -16.16
N LYS A 12 27.40 2.40 -15.66
CA LYS A 12 26.70 2.88 -14.44
C LYS A 12 25.17 2.86 -14.63
N SER A 13 24.68 3.30 -15.78
CA SER A 13 23.25 3.30 -16.11
C SER A 13 22.68 1.88 -16.16
N VAL A 14 23.38 0.94 -16.77
CA VAL A 14 22.95 -0.47 -16.81
C VAL A 14 22.91 -1.08 -15.41
N LEU A 15 23.93 -0.81 -14.59
CA LEU A 15 23.97 -1.29 -13.21
C LEU A 15 22.79 -0.74 -12.38
N LEU A 16 22.46 0.54 -12.53
CA LEU A 16 21.30 1.13 -11.88
C LEU A 16 20.00 0.47 -12.35
N SER A 17 19.83 0.24 -13.66
CA SER A 17 18.63 -0.42 -14.19
C SER A 17 18.46 -1.82 -13.59
N ILE A 18 19.55 -2.58 -13.45
CA ILE A 18 19.53 -3.89 -12.80
C ILE A 18 19.15 -3.75 -11.32
N LEU A 19 19.75 -2.79 -10.61
CA LEU A 19 19.46 -2.54 -9.20
C LEU A 19 17.98 -2.16 -8.98
N LEU A 20 17.44 -1.26 -9.80
CA LEU A 20 16.04 -0.87 -9.76
C LEU A 20 15.11 -2.04 -10.07
N ALA A 21 15.45 -2.87 -11.05
CA ALA A 21 14.68 -4.07 -11.36
C ALA A 21 14.65 -5.05 -10.19
N VAL A 22 15.81 -5.32 -9.57
CA VAL A 22 15.90 -6.18 -8.37
C VAL A 22 15.09 -5.60 -7.21
N PHE A 23 15.20 -4.30 -6.95
CA PHE A 23 14.46 -3.63 -5.89
C PHE A 23 12.94 -3.68 -6.12
N PHE A 24 12.51 -3.41 -7.36
CA PHE A 24 11.11 -3.45 -7.76
C PHE A 24 10.53 -4.87 -7.63
N VAL A 25 11.20 -5.88 -8.18
CA VAL A 25 10.75 -7.28 -8.08
C VAL A 25 10.68 -7.73 -6.63
N LYS A 26 11.71 -7.43 -5.82
CA LYS A 26 11.70 -7.74 -4.38
C LYS A 26 10.54 -7.04 -3.67
N GLY A 27 10.30 -5.77 -4.00
CA GLY A 27 9.18 -5.01 -3.45
C GLY A 27 7.82 -5.62 -3.81
N LEU A 28 7.62 -6.05 -5.06
CA LEU A 28 6.41 -6.75 -5.49
C LEU A 28 6.20 -8.07 -4.74
N VAL A 29 7.26 -8.86 -4.60
CA VAL A 29 7.21 -10.14 -3.87
C VAL A 29 6.77 -9.89 -2.42
N PHE A 30 7.33 -8.89 -1.74
CA PHE A 30 6.88 -8.56 -0.38
C PHE A 30 5.48 -7.96 -0.33
N ALA A 31 5.11 -7.11 -1.28
CA ALA A 31 3.76 -6.57 -1.39
C ALA A 31 2.70 -7.66 -1.62
N ALA A 32 3.07 -8.79 -2.24
CA ALA A 32 2.18 -9.93 -2.46
C ALA A 32 2.18 -10.93 -1.30
N LEU A 33 3.35 -11.27 -0.76
CA LEU A 33 3.52 -12.35 0.22
C LEU A 33 3.34 -11.95 1.67
N LEU A 34 3.63 -10.69 2.03
CA LEU A 34 3.43 -10.24 3.40
C LEU A 34 1.92 -10.16 3.66
N PRO A 35 1.41 -10.81 4.71
CA PRO A 35 -0.02 -10.81 5.00
C PRO A 35 -0.57 -9.39 5.02
N ALA A 36 -1.68 -9.22 4.32
CA ALA A 36 -2.43 -7.97 4.32
C ALA A 36 -2.68 -7.54 5.78
N LEU A 37 -2.25 -6.33 6.14
CA LEU A 37 -2.50 -5.70 7.44
C LEU A 37 -1.58 -6.11 8.59
N GLN A 38 -0.62 -7.03 8.43
CA GLN A 38 0.28 -7.44 9.52
C GLN A 38 1.24 -6.34 10.01
N GLY A 39 1.43 -5.27 9.24
CA GLY A 39 2.16 -4.09 9.69
C GLY A 39 1.27 -3.17 10.53
N PHE A 40 1.75 -2.70 11.68
CA PHE A 40 1.04 -1.72 12.53
C PHE A 40 0.56 -0.47 11.75
N ASP A 41 1.24 -0.15 10.66
CA ASP A 41 1.01 1.05 9.85
C ASP A 41 0.13 0.80 8.60
N GLU A 42 0.07 -0.44 8.08
CA GLU A 42 -0.68 -0.75 6.84
C GLU A 42 -2.18 -0.51 6.96
N PRO A 43 -2.88 -0.94 8.03
CA PRO A 43 -4.29 -0.60 8.25
C PRO A 43 -4.50 0.92 8.29
N ASN A 44 -3.59 1.67 8.93
CA ASN A 44 -3.72 3.12 9.07
C ASN A 44 -3.58 3.84 7.72
N HIS A 45 -2.63 3.41 6.88
CA HIS A 45 -2.48 3.94 5.51
C HIS A 45 -3.71 3.66 4.65
N PHE A 46 -4.24 2.45 4.72
CA PHE A 46 -5.43 2.08 3.96
C PHE A 46 -6.66 2.88 4.41
N VAL A 47 -6.93 2.95 5.72
CA VAL A 47 -8.03 3.74 6.29
C VAL A 47 -7.95 5.19 5.86
N THR A 48 -6.76 5.77 5.89
CA THR A 48 -6.54 7.17 5.51
C THR A 48 -6.89 7.39 4.04
N ALA A 49 -6.41 6.51 3.14
CA ALA A 49 -6.73 6.59 1.71
C ALA A 49 -8.23 6.41 1.45
N GLN A 50 -8.86 5.45 2.12
CA GLN A 50 -10.28 5.18 1.99
C GLN A 50 -11.12 6.36 2.48
N TYR A 51 -10.82 6.89 3.65
CA TYR A 51 -11.53 8.02 4.24
C TYR A 51 -11.55 9.24 3.31
N PHE A 52 -10.38 9.65 2.81
CA PHE A 52 -10.28 10.80 1.91
C PHE A 52 -10.92 10.54 0.54
N SER A 53 -10.97 9.28 0.10
CA SER A 53 -11.69 8.90 -1.13
C SER A 53 -13.20 9.10 -1.00
N LEU A 54 -13.76 8.90 0.19
CA LEU A 54 -15.20 9.00 0.47
C LEU A 54 -15.65 10.42 0.84
N THR A 55 -14.80 11.20 1.51
CA THR A 55 -15.19 12.48 2.11
C THR A 55 -14.92 13.73 1.26
N LYS A 56 -14.29 13.60 0.08
CA LYS A 56 -13.87 14.75 -0.76
C LYS A 56 -13.36 15.94 0.07
N TYR A 57 -12.16 15.80 0.63
CA TYR A 57 -11.42 16.90 1.29
C TYR A 57 -12.19 17.66 2.39
N GLY A 58 -12.00 17.22 3.63
CA GLY A 58 -12.14 18.08 4.81
C GLY A 58 -13.33 17.72 5.68
N VAL A 59 -13.10 16.83 6.64
CA VAL A 59 -13.86 16.82 7.89
C VAL A 59 -12.87 16.83 9.03
N THR A 60 -13.01 17.84 9.89
CA THR A 60 -12.29 18.01 11.15
C THR A 60 -13.19 17.55 12.28
N GLY A 61 -12.70 16.64 13.13
CA GLY A 61 -13.39 16.19 14.34
C GLY A 61 -12.40 15.69 15.40
N THR A 62 -12.88 15.55 16.64
CA THR A 62 -12.06 15.35 17.86
C THR A 62 -12.29 14.05 18.63
N GLU A 63 -13.22 13.19 18.23
CA GLU A 63 -13.46 11.89 18.90
C GLU A 63 -12.48 10.78 18.46
N PRO A 64 -12.50 9.55 19.02
CA PRO A 64 -11.45 8.55 18.79
C PRO A 64 -11.61 7.72 17.51
N ILE A 65 -10.50 7.09 17.11
CA ILE A 65 -10.29 6.24 15.92
C ILE A 65 -11.32 5.10 15.86
N SER A 66 -12.16 5.04 14.82
CA SER A 66 -13.03 3.89 14.54
C SER A 66 -12.88 3.43 13.09
N TYR A 67 -12.41 2.20 12.87
CA TYR A 67 -12.19 1.59 11.55
C TYR A 67 -13.38 1.79 10.60
N VAL A 68 -13.10 2.02 9.30
CA VAL A 68 -14.15 1.93 8.27
C VAL A 68 -14.85 0.57 8.42
N LYS A 69 -16.19 0.53 8.35
CA LYS A 69 -16.94 -0.71 8.64
C LYS A 69 -16.44 -1.90 7.82
N GLU A 70 -16.12 -1.65 6.56
CA GLU A 70 -15.48 -2.62 5.65
C GLU A 70 -14.15 -3.15 6.20
N LEU A 71 -13.20 -2.28 6.55
CA LEU A 71 -11.93 -2.74 7.12
C LEU A 71 -12.13 -3.52 8.42
N LYS A 72 -13.08 -3.12 9.27
CA LYS A 72 -13.37 -3.86 10.52
C LYS A 72 -13.93 -5.26 10.23
N SER A 73 -14.89 -5.34 9.32
CA SER A 73 -15.51 -6.58 8.87
C SER A 73 -14.48 -7.51 8.22
N ASP A 74 -13.69 -6.97 7.28
CA ASP A 74 -12.67 -7.72 6.55
C ASP A 74 -11.50 -8.11 7.46
N SER A 75 -11.07 -7.23 8.38
CA SER A 75 -10.05 -7.55 9.40
C SER A 75 -10.51 -8.69 10.31
N ALA A 76 -11.79 -8.71 10.69
CA ALA A 76 -12.35 -9.81 11.47
C ALA A 76 -12.42 -11.10 10.63
N ALA A 77 -12.84 -11.02 9.37
CA ALA A 77 -12.92 -12.16 8.46
C ALA A 77 -11.56 -12.80 8.17
N ILE A 78 -10.47 -12.02 8.19
CA ILE A 78 -9.11 -12.55 8.06
C ILE A 78 -8.45 -12.96 9.39
N GLY A 79 -9.17 -12.87 10.52
CA GLY A 79 -8.62 -13.19 11.84
C GLY A 79 -7.50 -12.25 12.28
N TYR A 80 -7.54 -10.97 11.88
CA TYR A 80 -6.49 -9.99 12.18
C TYR A 80 -6.18 -9.88 13.68
N ASP A 81 -7.19 -9.83 14.54
CA ASP A 81 -6.98 -9.72 16.00
C ASP A 81 -6.31 -10.97 16.61
N GLN A 82 -6.49 -12.13 15.96
CA GLN A 82 -5.90 -13.41 16.39
C GLN A 82 -4.46 -13.58 15.88
N THR A 83 -4.17 -13.04 14.69
CA THR A 83 -2.83 -13.07 14.06
C THR A 83 -1.92 -11.94 14.54
N ARG A 84 -2.46 -10.79 14.95
CA ARG A 84 -1.69 -9.63 15.45
C ARG A 84 -0.95 -9.90 16.76
N ASN A 85 -1.51 -10.73 17.63
CA ASN A 85 -0.99 -10.94 18.99
C ASN A 85 -0.08 -12.17 19.13
N THR A 86 0.18 -12.91 18.06
CA THR A 86 1.02 -14.11 18.10
C THR A 86 2.03 -14.10 16.94
N SER A 87 3.32 -14.22 17.24
CA SER A 87 4.42 -14.10 16.26
C SER A 87 4.47 -15.22 15.21
N PHE A 88 3.59 -16.22 15.30
CA PHE A 88 3.61 -17.43 14.47
C PHE A 88 2.24 -17.81 13.88
N ASN A 89 1.16 -17.08 14.14
CA ASN A 89 -0.12 -17.38 13.47
C ASN A 89 -0.09 -16.87 12.04
N THR A 90 -0.22 -17.79 11.10
CA THR A 90 -0.54 -17.51 9.71
C THR A 90 -2.05 -17.49 9.51
N GLN A 91 -2.53 -16.98 8.37
CA GLN A 91 -3.94 -17.08 8.00
C GLN A 91 -4.35 -18.54 7.80
N ASP A 92 -5.57 -18.86 8.21
CA ASP A 92 -6.20 -20.16 7.95
C ASP A 92 -6.80 -20.21 6.54
N PHE A 93 -6.48 -21.27 5.82
CA PHE A 93 -7.00 -21.56 4.49
C PHE A 93 -8.02 -22.69 4.58
N THR A 94 -9.02 -22.67 3.69
CA THR A 94 -9.85 -23.85 3.43
C THR A 94 -9.03 -24.90 2.67
N ASP A 95 -9.56 -26.12 2.49
CA ASP A 95 -8.92 -27.16 1.68
C ASP A 95 -8.76 -26.68 0.22
N GLY A 96 -7.70 -25.91 -0.07
CA GLY A 96 -7.50 -25.21 -1.34
C GLY A 96 -6.67 -23.93 -1.20
N LEU A 97 -6.77 -23.05 -2.20
CA LEU A 97 -6.07 -21.76 -2.26
C LEU A 97 -6.87 -20.59 -1.66
N MET A 98 -8.13 -20.84 -1.26
CA MET A 98 -9.03 -19.80 -0.75
C MET A 98 -8.89 -19.67 0.77
N GLY A 99 -8.78 -18.43 1.25
CA GLY A 99 -8.77 -18.12 2.69
C GLY A 99 -10.14 -18.39 3.33
N GLN A 100 -10.18 -18.79 4.61
CA GLN A 100 -11.44 -19.11 5.33
C GLN A 100 -12.47 -17.96 5.37
N GLY A 101 -12.08 -16.72 5.09
CA GLY A 101 -12.96 -15.55 5.02
C GLY A 101 -13.04 -14.86 3.66
N GLU A 102 -12.40 -15.38 2.61
CA GLU A 102 -12.28 -14.70 1.32
C GLU A 102 -13.65 -14.48 0.65
N ASP A 103 -14.52 -15.48 0.74
CA ASP A 103 -15.88 -15.44 0.23
C ASP A 103 -16.74 -14.37 0.93
N GLN A 104 -16.50 -14.13 2.22
CA GLN A 104 -17.17 -13.10 3.01
C GLN A 104 -16.67 -11.70 2.60
N ILE A 105 -15.36 -11.53 2.44
CA ILE A 105 -14.73 -10.27 2.00
C ILE A 105 -15.20 -9.88 0.60
N GLN A 106 -15.32 -10.85 -0.32
CA GLN A 106 -15.79 -10.57 -1.68
C GLN A 106 -17.28 -10.14 -1.70
N LYS A 107 -18.10 -10.69 -0.80
CA LYS A 107 -19.54 -10.42 -0.71
C LYS A 107 -19.87 -9.19 0.16
N ASP A 108 -18.91 -8.65 0.91
CA ASP A 108 -19.17 -7.52 1.79
C ASP A 108 -19.53 -6.25 0.97
N THR A 109 -20.71 -5.70 1.28
CA THR A 109 -21.25 -4.47 0.71
C THR A 109 -21.13 -3.27 1.63
N ALA A 110 -20.59 -3.42 2.85
CA ALA A 110 -20.36 -2.35 3.83
C ALA A 110 -19.34 -1.28 3.38
N ARG A 111 -18.87 -1.37 2.13
CA ARG A 111 -17.85 -0.58 1.43
C ARG A 111 -17.99 0.94 1.51
N LYS A 112 -19.15 1.45 1.94
CA LYS A 112 -19.52 2.88 1.82
C LYS A 112 -19.86 3.54 3.16
N ASP A 113 -19.90 2.77 4.24
CA ASP A 113 -20.29 3.30 5.53
C ASP A 113 -19.05 3.71 6.32
N LEU A 114 -18.89 5.02 6.46
CA LEU A 114 -17.99 5.59 7.45
C LEU A 114 -18.64 5.39 8.83
N ASP A 115 -18.02 4.59 9.69
CA ASP A 115 -18.21 4.76 11.13
C ASP A 115 -17.38 5.96 11.57
N VAL A 116 -17.94 6.78 12.45
CA VAL A 116 -17.44 8.10 12.84
C VAL A 116 -15.92 8.08 13.08
N PHE A 117 -15.18 8.88 12.31
CA PHE A 117 -13.72 8.95 12.38
C PHE A 117 -13.27 10.34 12.76
N PRO A 118 -12.59 10.48 13.90
CA PRO A 118 -11.83 11.70 14.12
C PRO A 118 -10.38 11.41 14.54
N LYS A 119 -9.48 11.91 13.72
CA LYS A 119 -8.17 12.37 14.13
C LYS A 119 -7.74 13.38 13.09
N LYS A 120 -6.97 14.39 13.48
CA LYS A 120 -6.44 15.39 12.55
C LYS A 120 -5.42 14.73 11.62
N TYR A 121 -5.86 14.23 10.46
CA TYR A 121 -4.97 13.75 9.42
C TYR A 121 -4.48 14.92 8.57
N ILE A 122 -3.16 15.06 8.46
CA ILE A 122 -2.57 16.02 7.54
C ILE A 122 -2.63 15.39 6.14
N LEU A 123 -3.29 16.09 5.23
CA LEU A 123 -3.35 15.69 3.83
C LEU A 123 -1.95 15.83 3.21
N SER A 124 -1.23 14.72 3.08
CA SER A 124 0.04 14.65 2.37
C SER A 124 -0.18 14.39 0.87
N PRO A 125 0.79 14.69 -0.02
CA PRO A 125 0.71 14.31 -1.43
C PRO A 125 0.51 12.81 -1.63
N TYR A 126 1.11 11.98 -0.75
CA TYR A 126 0.91 10.54 -0.73
C TYR A 126 -0.53 10.16 -0.34
N ALA A 127 -1.08 10.77 0.71
CA ALA A 127 -2.48 10.55 1.09
C ALA A 127 -3.41 10.97 -0.06
N ARG A 128 -3.13 12.08 -0.73
CA ARG A 128 -3.95 12.55 -1.86
C ARG A 128 -3.94 11.59 -3.05
N SER A 129 -2.78 11.09 -3.45
CA SER A 129 -2.66 10.16 -4.59
C SER A 129 -3.26 8.80 -4.28
N THR A 130 -2.99 8.24 -3.09
CA THR A 130 -3.59 6.96 -2.66
C THR A 130 -5.10 7.04 -2.52
N SER A 131 -5.64 8.16 -2.02
CA SER A 131 -7.09 8.39 -1.94
C SER A 131 -7.74 8.49 -3.31
N PHE A 132 -7.06 9.12 -4.28
CA PHE A 132 -7.54 9.20 -5.65
C PHE A 132 -7.58 7.81 -6.31
N ILE A 133 -6.52 7.01 -6.14
CA ILE A 133 -6.48 5.62 -6.61
C ILE A 133 -7.61 4.81 -5.97
N ASN A 134 -7.78 4.93 -4.65
CA ASN A 134 -8.85 4.22 -3.94
C ASN A 134 -10.24 4.65 -4.42
N TYR A 135 -10.44 5.93 -4.73
CA TYR A 135 -11.68 6.43 -5.32
C TYR A 135 -11.96 5.85 -6.71
N LEU A 136 -10.94 5.76 -7.56
CA LEU A 136 -11.06 5.16 -8.89
C LEU A 136 -11.43 3.68 -8.83
N LEU A 137 -10.94 2.98 -7.81
CA LEU A 137 -11.16 1.55 -7.61
C LEU A 137 -12.28 1.26 -6.62
N LYS A 138 -13.14 2.23 -6.29
CA LYS A 138 -14.17 2.11 -5.24
C LYS A 138 -15.11 0.90 -5.42
N ASP A 139 -15.33 0.47 -6.66
CA ASP A 139 -16.23 -0.63 -6.99
C ASP A 139 -15.54 -2.02 -6.95
N GLU A 140 -14.21 -2.03 -6.85
CA GLU A 140 -13.40 -3.24 -6.70
C GLU A 140 -13.41 -3.77 -5.26
N SER A 141 -12.94 -5.01 -5.07
CA SER A 141 -12.84 -5.64 -3.75
C SER A 141 -11.81 -4.96 -2.85
N PHE A 142 -12.00 -5.07 -1.53
CA PHE A 142 -11.06 -4.57 -0.52
C PHE A 142 -9.62 -5.03 -0.79
N LEU A 143 -9.43 -6.35 -1.01
CA LEU A 143 -8.12 -6.93 -1.29
C LEU A 143 -7.49 -6.34 -2.54
N PHE A 144 -8.26 -6.18 -3.62
CA PHE A 144 -7.75 -5.59 -4.86
C PHE A 144 -7.26 -4.16 -4.64
N ARG A 145 -8.03 -3.32 -3.93
CA ARG A 145 -7.63 -1.95 -3.60
C ARG A 145 -6.40 -1.93 -2.70
N LEU A 146 -6.36 -2.77 -1.67
CA LEU A 146 -5.24 -2.87 -0.74
C LEU A 146 -3.95 -3.24 -1.48
N PHE A 147 -3.95 -4.31 -2.29
CA PHE A 147 -2.78 -4.71 -3.06
C PHE A 147 -2.38 -3.66 -4.10
N THR A 148 -3.35 -2.99 -4.72
CA THR A 148 -3.05 -1.89 -5.64
C THR A 148 -2.32 -0.74 -4.95
N LEU A 149 -2.74 -0.35 -3.75
CA LEU A 149 -2.06 0.68 -2.96
C LEU A 149 -0.65 0.23 -2.53
N ARG A 150 -0.46 -1.05 -2.19
CA ARG A 150 0.88 -1.60 -1.89
C ARG A 150 1.80 -1.57 -3.11
N ILE A 151 1.32 -2.00 -4.27
CA ILE A 151 2.08 -1.95 -5.53
C ILE A 151 2.42 -0.50 -5.90
N PHE A 152 1.48 0.43 -5.71
CA PHE A 152 1.73 1.85 -5.91
C PHE A 152 2.86 2.39 -5.03
N SER A 153 2.92 1.98 -3.75
CA SER A 153 4.03 2.32 -2.85
C SER A 153 5.38 1.76 -3.32
N VAL A 154 5.41 0.54 -3.87
CA VAL A 154 6.63 -0.06 -4.47
C VAL A 154 7.10 0.76 -5.68
N ILE A 155 6.17 1.20 -6.53
CA ILE A 155 6.48 2.07 -7.69
C ILE A 155 7.07 3.40 -7.20
N LEU A 156 6.44 4.05 -6.20
CA LEU A 156 6.95 5.30 -5.63
C LEU A 156 8.36 5.13 -5.03
N GLY A 157 8.60 4.06 -4.27
CA GLY A 157 9.93 3.77 -3.72
C GLY A 157 10.98 3.60 -4.82
N THR A 158 10.63 2.89 -5.89
CA THR A 158 11.52 2.71 -7.05
C THR A 158 11.82 4.03 -7.76
N LEU A 159 10.80 4.89 -7.93
CA LEU A 159 10.97 6.23 -8.51
C LEU A 159 11.86 7.13 -7.64
N ILE A 160 11.74 7.06 -6.31
CA ILE A 160 12.59 7.85 -5.41
C ILE A 160 14.07 7.46 -5.59
N VAL A 161 14.39 6.16 -5.62
CA VAL A 161 15.78 5.70 -5.85
C VAL A 161 16.29 6.20 -7.20
N TRP A 162 15.46 6.14 -8.23
CA TRP A 162 15.81 6.64 -9.56
C TRP A 162 16.05 8.16 -9.58
N LEU A 163 15.18 8.94 -8.93
CA LEU A 163 15.33 10.40 -8.82
C LEU A 163 16.58 10.79 -8.03
N VAL A 164 16.85 10.12 -6.90
CA VAL A 164 18.08 10.34 -6.11
C VAL A 164 19.31 10.09 -6.97
N PHE A 165 19.32 9.03 -7.78
CA PHE A 165 20.41 8.78 -8.72
C PHE A 165 20.56 9.91 -9.75
N LEU A 166 19.45 10.38 -10.34
CA LEU A 166 19.50 11.47 -11.32
C LEU A 166 20.02 12.77 -10.69
N THR A 167 19.61 13.08 -9.47
CA THR A 167 20.11 14.23 -8.72
C THR A 167 21.60 14.09 -8.44
N ALA A 168 22.04 12.96 -7.87
CA ALA A 168 23.46 12.71 -7.59
C ALA A 168 24.32 12.85 -8.86
N ARG A 169 23.86 12.26 -9.97
CA ARG A 169 24.50 12.37 -11.29
C ARG A 169 24.57 13.82 -11.76
N SER A 170 23.50 14.59 -11.60
CA SER A 170 23.47 16.00 -12.02
C SER A 170 24.40 16.88 -11.19
N SER A 171 24.63 16.52 -9.92
CA SER A 171 25.53 17.22 -9.01
C SER A 171 27.01 16.82 -9.16
N GLY A 172 27.33 15.94 -10.10
CA GLY A 172 28.72 15.57 -10.42
C GLY A 172 29.27 14.33 -9.70
N PHE A 173 28.41 13.53 -9.06
CA PHE A 173 28.76 12.22 -8.47
C PHE A 173 28.59 11.05 -9.48
#